data_AF-A0A022RPA9-F1
#
_entry.id   AF-A0A022RPA9-F1
#
_cell.length_a   1.000
_cell.length_b   1.000
_cell.length_c   1.000
_cell.angle_alpha   90.00
_cell.angle_beta   90.00
_cell.angle_gamma   90.00
#
_symmetry.space_group_name_H-M   'P 1'
#
loop_
_entity.id
_entity.type
_entity.pdbx_description
1 polymer ?
#
loop_
_entity_poly.entity_id
_entity_poly.type
_entity_poly.pdbx_seq_one_letter_code
_entity_poly.pdbx_strand_id
1 'polypeptide(L)'
;MVGPSRPQFVLFGSSIVQISLNVGGWGSILTDLYDRKDAGVQPSLVIVYFGGNDAMRPHPSGLGPHVPLHEYIQNMTKIYLHLK
;
A
#
# COMPACT_ATOMS: atom_id res chain seq x y z
N MET A 1 -1.79 -5.78 34.25
CA MET A 1 -2.79 -5.30 33.27
C MET A 1 -2.07 -5.15 31.95
N VAL A 2 -2.49 -5.86 30.91
CA VAL A 2 -2.01 -5.61 29.55
C VAL A 2 -2.83 -4.43 29.03
N GLY A 3 -2.18 -3.36 28.57
CA GLY A 3 -2.88 -2.23 27.97
C GLY A 3 -3.67 -2.64 26.71
N PRO A 4 -4.55 -1.78 26.18
CA PRO A 4 -5.28 -2.08 24.95
C PRO A 4 -4.30 -2.41 23.82
N SER A 5 -4.60 -3.45 23.04
CA SER A 5 -3.81 -3.83 21.87
C SER A 5 -3.75 -2.67 20.89
N ARG A 6 -2.56 -2.39 20.35
CA ARG A 6 -2.40 -1.36 19.33
C ARG A 6 -3.18 -1.78 18.07
N PRO A 7 -3.91 -0.87 17.41
CA PRO A 7 -4.61 -1.21 16.17
C PRO A 7 -3.60 -1.70 15.14
N GLN A 8 -3.93 -2.79 14.44
CA GLN A 8 -3.09 -3.35 13.39
C GLN A 8 -3.48 -2.75 12.04
N PHE A 9 -2.47 -2.34 11.27
CA PHE A 9 -2.67 -1.85 9.91
C PHE A 9 -1.75 -2.56 8.92
N VAL A 10 -2.14 -2.52 7.65
CA VAL A 10 -1.31 -2.96 6.53
C VAL A 10 -1.22 -1.82 5.52
N LEU A 11 -0.01 -1.50 5.07
CA LEU A 11 0.26 -0.50 4.06
C LEU A 11 0.85 -1.17 2.81
N PHE A 12 0.07 -1.20 1.73
CA PHE A 12 0.51 -1.68 0.42
C PHE A 12 0.91 -0.50 -0.47
N GLY A 13 1.96 -0.66 -1.27
CA GLY A 13 2.32 0.32 -2.29
C GLY A 13 3.59 -0.01 -3.04
N SER A 14 4.08 0.97 -3.80
CA SER A 14 5.30 0.86 -4.62
C SER A 14 6.53 1.45 -3.92
N SER A 15 7.50 1.94 -4.69
CA SER A 15 8.76 2.52 -4.17
C SER A 15 8.55 3.65 -3.16
N ILE A 16 7.48 4.45 -3.28
CA ILE A 16 7.16 5.51 -2.30
C ILE A 16 6.87 4.92 -0.92
N VAL A 17 6.10 3.82 -0.85
CA VAL A 17 5.84 3.11 0.40
C VAL A 17 7.09 2.43 0.93
N GLN A 18 7.89 1.83 0.05
CA GLN A 18 9.15 1.22 0.45
C GLN A 18 10.11 2.26 1.08
N ILE A 19 10.28 3.41 0.43
CA ILE A 19 11.16 4.48 0.90
C ILE A 19 10.59 5.16 2.15
N SER A 20 9.27 5.21 2.31
CA SER A 20 8.65 5.80 3.51
C SER A 20 8.91 5.01 4.80
N LEU A 21 9.37 3.77 4.69
CA LEU A 21 9.80 2.94 5.82
C LEU A 21 11.26 3.18 6.25
N ASN A 22 12.01 4.01 5.52
CA ASN A 22 13.33 4.45 5.96
C ASN A 22 13.24 5.26 7.26
N VAL A 23 14.35 5.34 8.00
CA VAL A 23 14.44 6.08 9.27
C VAL A 23 13.96 7.52 9.08
N GLY A 24 12.94 7.91 9.85
CA GLY A 24 12.32 9.25 9.80
C GLY A 24 11.28 9.43 8.69
N GLY A 25 10.97 8.39 7.93
CA GLY A 25 9.91 8.40 6.93
C GLY A 25 8.51 8.27 7.53
N TRP A 26 7.49 8.72 6.82
CA TRP A 26 6.12 8.70 7.30
C TRP A 26 5.59 7.28 7.55
N GLY A 27 6.02 6.30 6.74
CA GLY A 27 5.66 4.89 6.91
C GLY A 27 6.28 4.33 8.19
N SER A 28 7.54 4.65 8.48
CA SER A 28 8.18 4.20 9.73
C SER A 28 7.45 4.77 10.96
N ILE A 29 7.07 6.05 10.92
CA ILE A 29 6.31 6.71 12.00
C ILE A 29 4.97 6.01 12.24
N LEU A 30 4.20 5.71 11.18
CA LEU A 30 2.96 4.95 11.32
C LEU A 30 3.21 3.59 11.98
N THR A 31 4.32 2.95 11.62
CA THR A 31 4.66 1.63 12.15
C THR A 31 5.17 1.64 13.60
N ASP A 32 5.55 2.80 14.13
CA ASP A 32 5.87 2.98 15.56
C ASP A 32 4.60 3.26 16.39
N LEU A 33 3.57 3.87 15.76
CA LEU A 33 2.29 4.20 16.39
C LEU A 33 1.31 3.01 16.41
N TYR A 34 1.33 2.16 15.39
CA TYR A 34 0.43 1.02 15.22
C TYR A 34 1.20 -0.31 15.31
N ASP A 35 0.53 -1.40 15.71
CA ASP A 35 1.21 -2.71 15.82
C ASP A 35 1.52 -3.30 14.45
N ARG A 36 2.71 -3.92 14.29
CA ARG A 36 3.07 -4.65 13.06
C ARG A 36 2.39 -6.00 13.08
N LYS A 37 1.70 -6.31 11.98
CA LYS A 37 0.93 -7.54 11.82
C LYS A 37 1.79 -8.80 11.96
N ASP A 38 1.23 -9.80 12.64
CA ASP A 38 1.52 -11.23 12.44
C ASP A 38 0.41 -11.82 11.55
N ALA A 39 0.73 -12.73 10.63
CA ALA A 39 -0.13 -13.05 9.47
C ALA A 39 -1.53 -13.62 9.80
N GLY A 40 -1.76 -14.07 11.04
CA GLY A 40 -2.99 -14.74 11.48
C GLY A 40 -4.18 -13.86 11.90
N VAL A 41 -4.03 -12.54 12.01
CA VAL A 41 -5.10 -11.63 12.49
C VAL A 41 -5.60 -10.73 11.34
N GLN A 42 -6.91 -10.47 11.25
CA GLN A 42 -7.43 -9.52 10.24
C GLN A 42 -7.09 -8.08 10.66
N PRO A 43 -6.46 -7.26 9.80
CA PRO A 43 -6.08 -5.90 10.18
C PRO A 43 -7.31 -5.01 10.33
N SER A 44 -7.25 -4.08 11.28
CA SER A 44 -8.30 -3.06 11.47
C SER A 44 -8.28 -1.94 10.42
N LEU A 45 -7.16 -1.78 9.72
CA LEU A 45 -6.98 -0.77 8.68
C LEU A 45 -6.09 -1.31 7.54
N VAL A 46 -6.51 -1.12 6.30
CA VAL A 46 -5.68 -1.37 5.12
C VAL A 46 -5.55 -0.08 4.33
N ILE A 47 -4.32 0.32 4.03
CA ILE A 47 -4.00 1.47 3.19
C ILE A 47 -3.39 0.94 1.88
N VAL A 48 -3.94 1.38 0.76
CA VAL A 48 -3.48 1.02 -0.59
C VAL A 48 -2.94 2.29 -1.26
N TYR A 49 -1.65 2.30 -1.58
CA TYR A 49 -0.94 3.45 -2.17
C TYR A 49 -0.27 3.04 -3.50
N PHE A 50 -1.09 2.90 -4.55
CA PHE A 50 -0.66 2.63 -5.93
C PHE A 50 -1.12 3.74 -6.88
N GLY A 51 -0.64 3.75 -8.12
CA GLY A 51 -1.07 4.68 -9.17
C GLY A 51 0.01 5.61 -9.71
N GLY A 52 1.06 5.91 -8.94
CA GLY A 52 2.14 6.81 -9.39
C GLY A 52 2.90 6.24 -10.60
N ASN A 53 3.18 4.94 -10.56
CA ASN A 53 3.83 4.19 -11.64
C ASN A 53 2.93 4.04 -12.86
N ASP A 54 1.67 3.68 -12.60
CA ASP A 54 0.60 3.45 -13.58
C ASP A 54 0.35 4.71 -14.43
N ALA A 55 0.41 5.89 -13.81
CA ALA A 55 0.19 7.19 -14.45
C ALA A 55 1.40 7.71 -15.25
N MET A 56 2.53 6.99 -15.27
CA MET A 56 3.68 7.39 -16.08
C MET A 56 3.32 7.45 -17.57
N ARG A 57 4.01 8.29 -18.33
CA ARG A 57 3.80 8.33 -19.79
C ARG A 57 4.17 6.97 -20.42
N PRO A 58 3.40 6.48 -21.41
CA PRO A 58 3.78 5.30 -22.16
C PRO A 58 5.17 5.48 -22.76
N HIS A 59 6.05 4.51 -22.52
CA HIS A 59 7.38 4.52 -23.13
C HIS A 59 7.28 3.95 -24.56
N PRO A 60 7.99 4.51 -25.56
CA PRO A 60 7.91 4.05 -26.95
C PRO A 60 8.21 2.57 -27.18
N SER A 61 9.03 1.94 -26.34
CA SER A 61 9.30 0.50 -26.42
C SER A 61 8.16 -0.38 -25.94
N GLY A 62 7.10 0.20 -25.37
CA GLY A 62 6.07 -0.52 -24.62
C GLY A 62 6.55 -1.06 -23.27
N LEU A 63 7.84 -0.92 -22.95
CA LEU A 63 8.44 -1.34 -21.68
C LEU A 63 8.39 -0.17 -20.71
N GLY A 64 7.62 -0.30 -19.66
CA GLY A 64 7.51 0.72 -18.63
C GLY A 64 6.38 0.37 -17.66
N PRO A 65 6.28 1.10 -16.54
CA PRO A 65 5.26 0.84 -15.54
C PRO A 65 3.90 1.45 -15.88
N HIS A 66 3.77 2.10 -17.05
CA HIS A 66 2.52 2.71 -17.47
C HIS A 66 1.41 1.65 -17.55
N VAL A 67 0.25 1.98 -16.98
CA VAL A 67 -0.95 1.19 -17.07
C VAL A 67 -2.04 2.05 -17.71
N PRO A 68 -2.65 1.62 -18.83
CA PRO A 68 -3.77 2.34 -19.42
C PRO A 68 -4.94 2.50 -18.44
N LEU A 69 -5.65 3.63 -18.50
CA LEU A 69 -6.70 3.97 -17.53
C LEU A 69 -7.74 2.86 -17.32
N HIS A 70 -8.16 2.18 -18.39
CA HIS A 70 -9.15 1.11 -18.29
C HIS A 70 -8.61 -0.09 -17.50
N GLU A 71 -7.34 -0.45 -17.69
CA GLU A 71 -6.69 -1.54 -16.96
C GLU A 71 -6.45 -1.13 -15.50
N TYR A 72 -6.05 0.13 -15.25
CA TYR A 72 -5.91 0.66 -13.90
C TYR A 72 -7.23 0.55 -13.11
N ILE A 73 -8.35 0.93 -13.72
CA ILE A 73 -9.69 0.80 -13.10
C ILE A 73 -10.01 -0.66 -12.77
N GLN A 74 -9.71 -1.60 -13.69
CA GLN A 74 -9.91 -3.02 -13.46
C GLN A 74 -9.05 -3.55 -12.31
N ASN A 75 -7.78 -3.16 -12.27
CA ASN A 75 -6.85 -3.56 -11.22
C ASN A 75 -7.27 -3.02 -9.85
N MET A 76 -7.66 -1.74 -9.76
CA MET A 76 -8.16 -1.14 -8.53
C MET A 76 -9.48 -1.77 -8.07
N THR A 77 -10.34 -2.15 -9.02
CA THR A 77 -11.59 -2.86 -8.72
C THR A 77 -11.30 -4.25 -8.12
N LYS A 78 -10.34 -4.99 -8.67
CA LYS A 78 -9.92 -6.29 -8.11
C LYS A 78 -9.37 -6.15 -6.69
N ILE A 79 -8.54 -5.14 -6.44
CA ILE A 79 -8.00 -4.86 -5.10
C ILE A 79 -9.15 -4.54 -4.13
N TYR A 80 -10.04 -3.64 -4.50
CA TYR A 80 -11.19 -3.26 -3.68
C TYR A 80 -12.07 -4.48 -3.33
N LEU A 81 -12.40 -5.32 -4.32
CA LEU A 81 -13.23 -6.50 -4.09
C LEU A 81 -12.56 -7.56 -3.21
N HIS A 82 -11.22 -7.62 -3.18
CA HIS A 82 -10.49 -8.52 -2.28
C HIS A 82 -10.43 -8.00 -0.84
N LEU A 83 -10.48 -6.68 -0.65
CA LEU A 83 -10.41 -6.04 0.67
C LEU A 83 -11.78 -5.86 1.34
N LYS A 84 -12.87 -5.98 0.58
CA LYS A 84 -14.24 -5.96 1.08
C LYS A 84 -14.61 -7.27 1.78
#